data_AF-A0A3M1HQC5-F1
#
_entry.id   AF-A0A3M1HQC5-F1
#
_cell.length_a   1.000
_cell.length_b   1.000
_cell.length_c   1.000
_cell.angle_alpha   90.00
_cell.angle_beta   90.00
_cell.angle_gamma   90.00
#
_symmetry.space_group_name_H-M   'P 1'
#
loop_
_entity.id
_entity.type
_entity.pdbx_description
1 polymer ?
#
loop_
_entity_poly.entity_id
_entity_poly.type
_entity_poly.pdbx_seq_one_letter_code
_entity_poly.pdbx_strand_id
1 'polypeptide(L)'
;RGDVLADGPNTDEGELALGRNVLVAFMPWRGYNFEDAIVISERLVRDDVYTSVHIEEYECVARETKLGPEEITRDVPNVREEALRHLDASGIAYIGAKVKAGDILVGKVTPKGETTLTPEEKLLHAIFGEKGSDYRDTSLRVKPGEEGVVIGVQVFTRRGEEKSERAKAIEEEEIQKLYADKEEERRILERNVRERIVQLLEGKPAARFPGLKKGETITAEALAPLTLKDLEKVSTQDEETNARVGELLDAFEKTLALLEKRFEEKAQKVRESVELEPDVLQVVKVYLAVKRKLQPGDKMAGRHGNKGVISIVVPEEDMPYLADGTPVDIVLNPLGVPSRMNIGQIFETHLG
;
A
#
# COMPACT_ATOMS: atom_id res chain seq x y z
N ARG A 1 19.53 -17.02 13.40
CA ARG A 1 18.19 -17.69 13.52
C ARG A 1 17.47 -17.04 14.67
N GLY A 2 16.40 -16.28 14.39
CA GLY A 2 15.80 -15.36 15.37
C GLY A 2 16.19 -13.90 15.16
N ASP A 3 17.05 -13.62 14.18
CA ASP A 3 17.43 -12.26 13.80
C ASP A 3 16.30 -11.61 13.00
N VAL A 4 16.13 -10.31 13.18
CA VAL A 4 15.13 -9.54 12.45
C VAL A 4 15.59 -9.37 11.00
N LEU A 5 14.74 -9.81 10.06
CA LEU A 5 15.02 -9.76 8.63
C LEU A 5 14.46 -8.50 7.97
N ALA A 6 13.38 -7.94 8.52
CA ALA A 6 12.72 -6.73 8.05
C ALA A 6 11.95 -6.10 9.20
N ASP A 7 11.98 -4.77 9.26
CA ASP A 7 11.18 -3.99 10.19
C ASP A 7 9.75 -3.80 9.68
N GLY A 8 8.80 -3.78 10.60
CA GLY A 8 7.41 -3.43 10.35
C GLY A 8 7.11 -1.96 10.66
N PRO A 9 5.82 -1.58 10.67
CA PRO A 9 5.40 -0.27 11.13
C PRO A 9 5.79 -0.06 12.61
N ASN A 10 6.39 1.10 12.91
CA ASN A 10 6.83 1.50 14.25
C ASN A 10 7.89 0.58 14.89
N THR A 11 8.78 0.02 14.08
CA THR A 11 9.98 -0.70 14.54
C THR A 11 11.21 -0.20 13.80
N ASP A 12 12.36 -0.21 14.46
CA ASP A 12 13.64 0.23 13.91
C ASP A 12 14.74 -0.73 14.40
N GLU A 13 15.42 -1.41 13.49
CA GLU A 13 16.45 -2.42 13.77
C GLU A 13 15.99 -3.53 14.74
N GLY A 14 14.70 -3.91 14.68
CA GLY A 14 14.10 -4.90 15.56
C GLY A 14 13.66 -4.39 16.94
N GLU A 15 13.85 -3.10 17.23
CA GLU A 15 13.35 -2.45 18.44
C GLU A 15 12.03 -1.70 18.19
N LEU A 16 11.24 -1.52 19.25
CA LEU A 16 9.96 -0.81 19.16
C LEU A 16 10.18 0.71 19.10
N ALA A 17 9.79 1.33 17.99
CA ALA A 17 9.96 2.75 17.71
C ALA A 17 8.61 3.45 17.46
N LEU A 18 7.86 3.71 18.54
CA LEU A 18 6.52 4.33 18.47
C LEU A 18 6.51 5.83 18.12
N GLY A 19 7.66 6.48 18.14
CA GLY A 19 7.78 7.92 17.97
C GLY A 19 9.21 8.34 17.67
N ARG A 20 9.47 9.63 17.80
CA ARG A 20 10.79 10.23 17.54
C ARG A 20 11.27 10.97 18.77
N ASN A 21 12.56 10.81 19.06
CA ASN A 21 13.27 11.62 20.03
C ASN A 21 13.55 12.99 19.41
N VAL A 22 13.35 14.05 20.17
CA VAL A 22 13.46 15.44 19.73
C VAL A 22 14.11 16.28 20.83
N LEU A 23 14.73 17.39 20.46
CA LEU A 23 15.33 18.30 21.44
C LEU A 23 14.23 19.14 22.12
N VAL A 24 14.11 19.03 23.43
CA VAL A 24 13.04 19.67 24.20
C VAL A 24 13.60 20.69 25.20
N ALA A 25 12.94 21.84 25.33
CA ALA A 25 13.19 22.82 26.40
C ALA A 25 11.97 22.96 27.32
N PHE A 26 12.21 22.96 28.63
CA PHE A 26 11.20 23.26 29.65
C PHE A 26 11.28 24.72 30.07
N MET A 27 10.50 25.59 29.42
CA MET A 27 10.45 27.02 29.75
C MET A 27 9.13 27.64 29.31
N PRO A 28 8.62 28.70 29.97
CA PRO A 28 7.48 29.44 29.45
C PRO A 28 7.86 30.14 28.14
N TRP A 29 6.99 30.08 27.13
CA TRP A 29 7.24 30.68 25.82
C TRP A 29 6.07 31.54 25.36
N ARG A 30 6.13 32.84 25.63
CA ARG A 30 5.16 33.88 25.19
C ARG A 30 3.67 33.52 25.40
N GLY A 31 3.36 32.61 26.34
CA GLY A 31 2.01 32.09 26.57
C GLY A 31 1.54 31.02 25.57
N TYR A 32 2.32 30.67 24.54
CA TYR A 32 1.94 29.66 23.56
C TYR A 32 1.94 28.23 24.13
N ASN A 33 2.72 27.97 25.18
CA ASN A 33 2.67 26.71 25.93
C ASN A 33 1.86 26.84 27.23
N PHE A 34 0.78 27.64 27.23
CA PHE A 34 -0.13 27.74 28.38
C PHE A 34 -0.81 26.39 28.66
N GLU A 35 -1.00 26.06 29.94
CA GLU A 35 -1.48 24.75 30.40
C GLU A 35 -0.69 23.59 29.77
N ASP A 36 -1.35 22.82 28.90
CA ASP A 36 -0.85 21.64 28.20
C ASP A 36 -0.54 21.93 26.74
N ALA A 37 -0.53 23.18 26.32
CA ALA A 37 -0.18 23.53 24.95
C ALA A 37 1.31 23.25 24.67
N ILE A 38 1.60 22.80 23.46
CA ILE A 38 2.94 22.46 22.99
C ILE A 38 3.31 23.42 21.86
N VAL A 39 4.51 23.99 21.94
CA VAL A 39 5.12 24.78 20.88
C VAL A 39 6.09 23.90 20.13
N ILE A 40 5.99 23.87 18.81
CA ILE A 40 6.88 23.08 17.95
C ILE A 40 7.64 23.98 16.96
N SER A 41 8.85 23.56 16.63
CA SER A 41 9.65 24.17 15.57
C SER A 41 9.10 23.82 14.19
N GLU A 42 9.19 24.76 13.24
CA GLU A 42 8.97 24.53 11.82
C GLU A 42 9.86 23.40 11.26
N ARG A 43 11.05 23.20 11.85
CA ARG A 43 11.97 22.11 11.51
C ARG A 43 11.29 20.75 11.49
N LEU A 44 10.49 20.46 12.52
CA LEU A 44 9.81 19.17 12.65
C LEU A 44 8.79 18.93 11.53
N VAL A 45 8.17 20.01 11.03
CA VAL A 45 7.18 19.97 9.94
C VAL A 45 7.88 19.89 8.58
N ARG A 46 9.00 20.61 8.43
CA ARG A 46 9.83 20.61 7.21
C ARG A 46 10.47 19.25 6.96
N ASP A 47 11.04 18.66 8.02
CA ASP A 47 11.78 17.40 7.95
C ASP A 47 10.86 16.16 8.03
N ASP A 48 9.54 16.36 8.01
CA ASP A 48 8.51 15.31 8.02
C ASP A 48 8.64 14.31 9.21
N VAL A 49 9.13 14.78 10.35
CA VAL A 49 9.49 13.94 11.51
C VAL A 49 8.28 13.18 12.07
N TYR A 50 7.13 13.85 12.14
CA TYR A 50 5.86 13.31 12.63
C TYR A 50 4.80 13.17 11.53
N THR A 51 5.22 13.16 10.27
CA THR A 51 4.29 12.99 9.14
C THR A 51 3.84 11.53 9.07
N SER A 52 2.54 11.30 9.11
CA SER A 52 1.93 9.97 9.02
C SER A 52 1.35 9.70 7.64
N VAL A 53 1.36 8.43 7.24
CA VAL A 53 0.68 7.95 6.03
C VAL A 53 -0.62 7.29 6.46
N HIS A 54 -1.73 7.82 5.98
CA HIS A 54 -3.07 7.28 6.17
C HIS A 54 -3.53 6.67 4.85
N ILE A 55 -4.08 5.45 4.91
CA ILE A 55 -4.71 4.82 3.76
C ILE A 55 -6.21 4.87 4.01
N GLU A 56 -6.91 5.70 3.23
CA GLU A 56 -8.35 5.86 3.29
C GLU A 56 -8.99 5.04 2.17
N GLU A 57 -10.01 4.25 2.52
CA GLU A 57 -10.80 3.48 1.56
C GLU A 57 -12.05 4.28 1.18
N TYR A 58 -12.21 4.53 -0.11
CA TYR A 58 -13.41 5.13 -0.69
C TYR A 58 -14.16 4.06 -1.48
N GLU A 59 -15.46 3.93 -1.23
CA GLU A 59 -16.31 2.93 -1.87
C GLU A 59 -17.41 3.61 -2.70
N CYS A 60 -17.56 3.18 -3.95
CA CYS A 60 -18.62 3.57 -4.85
C CYS A 60 -19.41 2.33 -5.28
N VAL A 61 -20.71 2.35 -5.05
CA VAL A 61 -21.62 1.23 -5.38
C VAL A 61 -22.57 1.68 -6.48
N ALA A 62 -22.60 0.94 -7.58
CA ALA A 62 -23.58 1.08 -8.65
C ALA A 62 -24.70 0.06 -8.44
N ARG A 63 -25.94 0.56 -8.34
CA ARG A 63 -27.11 -0.26 -8.02
C ARG A 63 -28.13 -0.29 -9.16
N GLU A 64 -28.92 -1.35 -9.19
CA GLU A 64 -30.14 -1.40 -9.99
C GLU A 64 -31.21 -0.55 -9.29
N THR A 65 -31.74 0.47 -9.98
CA THR A 65 -32.85 1.28 -9.45
C THR A 65 -34.13 1.02 -10.22
N LYS A 66 -35.27 1.45 -9.66
CA LYS A 66 -36.58 1.33 -10.35
C LYS A 66 -36.65 2.09 -11.67
N LEU A 67 -35.80 3.10 -11.85
CA LEU A 67 -35.77 3.95 -13.04
C LEU A 67 -34.73 3.47 -14.07
N GLY A 68 -33.92 2.48 -13.72
CA GLY A 68 -32.83 1.94 -14.54
C GLY A 68 -31.57 1.68 -13.72
N PRO A 69 -30.56 1.03 -14.31
CA PRO A 69 -29.28 0.77 -13.66
C PRO A 69 -28.49 2.07 -13.47
N GLU A 70 -27.81 2.19 -12.33
CA GLU A 70 -26.73 3.17 -12.18
C GLU A 70 -25.49 2.71 -12.95
N GLU A 71 -24.85 3.63 -13.65
CA GLU A 71 -23.68 3.31 -14.48
C GLU A 71 -22.45 4.03 -13.96
N ILE A 72 -21.31 3.35 -14.04
CA ILE A 72 -19.99 3.94 -13.81
C ILE A 72 -19.44 4.36 -15.16
N THR A 73 -19.29 5.67 -15.36
CA THR A 73 -18.88 6.24 -16.65
C THR A 73 -18.14 7.55 -16.44
N ARG A 74 -17.29 7.89 -17.42
CA ARG A 74 -16.63 9.21 -17.47
C ARG A 74 -17.58 10.31 -17.92
N ASP A 75 -18.66 9.98 -18.63
CA ASP A 75 -19.62 10.96 -19.15
C ASP A 75 -20.60 11.40 -18.05
N VAL A 76 -20.14 12.31 -17.20
CA VAL A 76 -20.91 12.81 -16.05
C VAL A 76 -21.56 14.16 -16.41
N PRO A 77 -22.89 14.30 -16.30
CA PRO A 77 -23.58 15.53 -16.68
C PRO A 77 -23.24 16.70 -15.75
N ASN A 78 -23.17 17.91 -16.32
CA ASN A 78 -22.88 19.17 -15.61
C ASN A 78 -21.49 19.24 -14.94
N VAL A 79 -20.54 18.39 -15.36
CA VAL A 79 -19.17 18.41 -14.86
C VAL A 79 -18.24 18.99 -15.93
N ARG A 80 -17.31 19.86 -15.52
CA ARG A 80 -16.29 20.42 -16.41
C ARG A 80 -15.24 19.37 -16.75
N GLU A 81 -14.69 19.42 -17.96
CA GLU A 81 -13.67 18.49 -18.43
C GLU A 81 -12.43 18.45 -17.52
N GLU A 82 -12.08 19.58 -16.90
CA GLU A 82 -10.98 19.66 -15.93
C GLU A 82 -11.18 18.76 -14.70
N ALA A 83 -12.42 18.57 -14.24
CA ALA A 83 -12.73 17.67 -13.12
C ALA A 83 -12.68 16.20 -13.52
N LEU A 84 -12.75 15.89 -14.82
CA LEU A 84 -12.65 14.54 -15.38
C LEU A 84 -11.20 14.16 -15.74
N ARG A 85 -10.22 15.05 -15.54
CA ARG A 85 -8.81 14.81 -15.89
C ARG A 85 -8.20 13.59 -15.21
N HIS A 86 -8.72 13.22 -14.04
CA HIS A 86 -8.22 12.11 -13.24
C HIS A 86 -8.85 10.77 -13.59
N LEU A 87 -9.92 10.76 -14.41
CA LEU A 87 -10.68 9.58 -14.75
C LEU A 87 -10.18 8.95 -16.05
N ASP A 88 -10.14 7.62 -16.07
CA ASP A 88 -9.92 6.84 -17.27
C ASP A 88 -11.18 6.76 -18.15
N ALA A 89 -11.09 6.03 -19.27
CA ALA A 89 -12.23 5.84 -20.18
C ALA A 89 -13.43 5.15 -19.53
N SER A 90 -13.21 4.33 -18.48
CA SER A 90 -14.27 3.68 -17.70
C SER A 90 -14.85 4.58 -16.61
N GLY A 91 -14.34 5.80 -16.41
CA GLY A 91 -14.81 6.72 -15.37
C GLY A 91 -14.19 6.46 -13.99
N ILE A 92 -13.05 5.77 -13.90
CA ILE A 92 -12.37 5.47 -12.63
C ILE A 92 -11.03 6.19 -12.55
N ALA A 93 -10.65 6.68 -11.36
CA ALA A 93 -9.38 7.36 -11.17
C ALA A 93 -8.17 6.46 -11.47
N TYR A 94 -7.15 7.03 -12.14
CA TYR A 94 -5.91 6.30 -12.40
C TYR A 94 -5.04 6.14 -11.13
N ILE A 95 -4.36 5.00 -11.01
CA ILE A 95 -3.38 4.76 -9.95
C ILE A 95 -2.20 5.74 -10.16
N GLY A 96 -1.83 6.43 -9.09
CA GLY A 96 -0.83 7.52 -9.12
C GLY A 96 -1.44 8.92 -9.28
N ALA A 97 -2.76 9.06 -9.44
CA ALA A 97 -3.42 10.36 -9.47
C ALA A 97 -3.24 11.11 -8.15
N LYS A 98 -2.70 12.34 -8.22
CA LYS A 98 -2.72 13.29 -7.13
C LYS A 98 -4.06 14.01 -7.15
N VAL A 99 -4.90 13.73 -6.16
CA VAL A 99 -6.26 14.24 -6.08
C VAL A 99 -6.39 15.18 -4.88
N LYS A 100 -7.26 16.17 -5.02
CA LYS A 100 -7.61 17.13 -3.98
C LYS A 100 -9.09 17.02 -3.62
N ALA A 101 -9.45 17.61 -2.49
CA ALA A 101 -10.83 17.77 -2.06
C ALA A 101 -11.74 18.22 -3.21
N GLY A 102 -12.82 17.46 -3.45
CA GLY A 102 -13.80 17.73 -4.50
C GLY A 102 -13.51 17.13 -5.88
N ASP A 103 -12.30 16.61 -6.13
CA ASP A 103 -11.99 15.84 -7.33
C ASP A 103 -12.79 14.53 -7.36
N ILE A 104 -13.14 14.08 -8.57
CA ILE A 104 -13.93 12.87 -8.79
C ILE A 104 -13.00 11.66 -8.81
N LEU A 105 -13.29 10.67 -7.97
CA LEU A 105 -12.59 9.38 -7.90
C LEU A 105 -13.25 8.33 -8.80
N VAL A 106 -14.58 8.30 -8.81
CA VAL A 106 -15.37 7.37 -9.63
C VAL A 106 -16.58 8.14 -10.15
N GLY A 107 -16.67 8.28 -11.47
CA GLY A 107 -17.81 8.85 -12.16
C GLY A 107 -19.00 7.91 -12.09
N LYS A 108 -20.09 8.35 -11.45
CA LYS A 108 -21.32 7.58 -11.32
C LYS A 108 -22.51 8.42 -11.76
N VAL A 109 -23.34 7.82 -12.61
CA VAL A 109 -24.57 8.43 -13.10
C VAL A 109 -25.78 7.62 -12.68
N THR A 110 -26.81 8.31 -12.19
CA THR A 110 -28.08 7.71 -11.80
C THR A 110 -29.18 8.21 -12.74
N PRO A 111 -30.00 7.35 -13.34
CA PRO A 111 -31.12 7.79 -14.16
C PRO A 111 -32.12 8.61 -13.33
N LYS A 112 -32.55 9.74 -13.87
CA LYS A 112 -33.58 10.60 -13.29
C LYS A 112 -34.93 10.26 -13.90
N GLY A 113 -35.98 10.34 -13.08
CA GLY A 113 -37.34 10.36 -13.59
C GLY A 113 -37.64 11.70 -14.28
N GLU A 114 -38.66 11.71 -15.14
CA GLU A 114 -39.10 12.95 -15.79
C GLU A 114 -39.50 14.00 -14.73
N THR A 115 -38.69 15.05 -14.62
CA THR A 115 -39.01 16.22 -13.80
C THR A 115 -39.83 17.19 -14.64
N THR A 116 -41.04 17.53 -14.17
CA THR A 116 -41.84 18.60 -14.76
C THR A 116 -41.14 19.95 -14.53
N LEU A 117 -40.47 20.47 -15.56
CA LEU A 117 -39.81 21.77 -15.51
C LEU A 117 -40.82 22.89 -15.28
N THR A 118 -40.43 23.90 -14.50
CA THR A 118 -41.24 25.11 -14.32
C THR A 118 -41.34 25.91 -15.61
N PRO A 119 -42.35 26.79 -15.79
CA PRO A 119 -42.44 27.65 -16.98
C PRO A 119 -41.16 28.46 -17.25
N GLU A 120 -40.46 28.90 -16.20
CA GLU A 120 -39.19 29.62 -16.27
C GLU A 120 -38.05 28.73 -16.79
N GLU A 121 -37.95 27.49 -16.30
CA GLU A 121 -36.96 26.51 -16.77
C GLU A 121 -37.25 26.07 -18.21
N LYS A 122 -38.53 25.93 -18.58
CA LYS A 122 -38.93 25.67 -19.97
C LYS A 122 -38.54 26.81 -20.90
N LEU A 123 -38.68 28.05 -20.45
CA LEU A 123 -38.23 29.23 -21.20
C LEU A 123 -36.71 29.24 -21.36
N LEU A 124 -35.96 29.00 -20.28
CA LEU A 124 -34.49 28.89 -20.33
C LEU A 124 -34.05 27.77 -21.30
N HIS A 125 -34.69 26.61 -21.23
CA HIS A 125 -34.43 25.50 -22.13
C HIS A 125 -34.72 25.83 -23.59
N ALA A 126 -35.81 26.57 -23.87
CA ALA A 126 -36.14 27.03 -25.21
C ALA A 126 -35.15 28.08 -25.75
N ILE A 127 -34.55 28.89 -24.86
CA ILE A 127 -33.57 29.93 -25.22
C ILE A 127 -32.18 29.32 -25.46
N PHE A 128 -31.71 28.45 -24.57
CA PHE A 128 -30.35 27.91 -24.60
C PHE A 128 -30.23 26.57 -25.35
N GLY A 129 -31.35 25.89 -25.62
CA GLY A 129 -31.35 24.59 -26.30
C GLY A 129 -30.65 23.47 -25.52
N GLU A 130 -30.30 23.69 -24.25
CA GLU A 130 -29.62 22.72 -23.40
C GLU A 130 -30.60 21.61 -23.03
N LYS A 131 -30.55 20.49 -23.75
CA LYS A 131 -31.23 19.25 -23.35
C LYS A 131 -30.78 18.90 -21.93
N GLY A 132 -31.71 18.97 -20.97
CA GLY A 132 -31.45 18.49 -19.62
C GLY A 132 -31.03 17.02 -19.71
N SER A 133 -29.92 16.67 -19.06
CA SER A 133 -29.49 15.28 -19.01
C SER A 133 -30.51 14.45 -18.24
N ASP A 134 -30.91 13.33 -18.82
CA ASP A 134 -31.75 12.30 -18.19
C ASP A 134 -31.04 11.64 -16.99
N TYR A 135 -29.77 11.95 -16.77
CA TYR A 135 -28.95 11.41 -15.69
C TYR A 135 -28.58 12.46 -14.64
N ARG A 136 -28.33 11.98 -13.42
CA ARG A 136 -27.79 12.75 -12.29
C ARG A 136 -26.36 12.34 -12.01
N ASP A 137 -25.50 13.31 -11.75
CA ASP A 137 -24.20 13.06 -11.11
C ASP A 137 -24.41 12.58 -9.67
N THR A 138 -24.00 11.34 -9.40
CA THR A 138 -23.89 10.74 -8.07
C THR A 138 -22.48 10.19 -7.82
N SER A 139 -21.49 10.80 -8.49
CA SER A 139 -20.09 10.39 -8.48
C SER A 139 -19.46 10.43 -7.09
N LEU A 140 -18.51 9.53 -6.87
CA LEU A 140 -17.68 9.50 -5.68
C LEU A 140 -16.60 10.59 -5.78
N ARG A 141 -16.53 11.44 -4.75
CA ARG A 141 -15.58 12.56 -4.68
C ARG A 141 -14.73 12.47 -3.42
N VAL A 142 -13.52 13.02 -3.49
CA VAL A 142 -12.63 13.14 -2.32
C VAL A 142 -13.28 14.02 -1.26
N LYS A 143 -13.22 13.60 0.00
CA LYS A 143 -13.78 14.35 1.13
C LYS A 143 -13.14 15.74 1.24
N PRO A 144 -13.88 16.76 1.73
CA PRO A 144 -13.31 18.08 2.00
C PRO A 144 -12.12 18.02 2.95
N GLY A 145 -11.04 18.74 2.63
CA GLY A 145 -9.83 18.82 3.46
C GLY A 145 -8.86 17.65 3.32
N GLU A 146 -9.15 16.65 2.46
CA GLU A 146 -8.21 15.58 2.15
C GLU A 146 -7.52 15.83 0.81
N GLU A 147 -6.22 15.55 0.77
CA GLU A 147 -5.42 15.48 -0.45
C GLU A 147 -4.53 14.26 -0.38
N GLY A 148 -4.32 13.59 -1.50
CA GLY A 148 -3.60 12.33 -1.49
C GLY A 148 -3.30 11.78 -2.87
N VAL A 149 -2.72 10.59 -2.88
CA VAL A 149 -2.40 9.86 -4.10
C VAL A 149 -3.20 8.57 -4.13
N VAL A 150 -3.87 8.32 -5.25
CA VAL A 150 -4.56 7.05 -5.47
C VAL A 150 -3.50 5.95 -5.57
N ILE A 151 -3.49 5.01 -4.62
CA ILE A 151 -2.50 3.92 -4.57
C ILE A 151 -3.01 2.60 -5.13
N GLY A 152 -4.34 2.43 -5.15
CA GLY A 152 -4.95 1.18 -5.57
C GLY A 152 -6.41 1.38 -5.93
N VAL A 153 -6.88 0.58 -6.88
CA VAL A 153 -8.28 0.53 -7.30
C VAL A 153 -8.66 -0.94 -7.40
N GLN A 154 -9.78 -1.30 -6.82
CA GLN A 154 -10.38 -2.62 -6.94
C GLN A 154 -11.78 -2.48 -7.52
N VAL A 155 -12.10 -3.33 -8.49
CA VAL A 155 -13.40 -3.32 -9.16
C VAL A 155 -14.02 -4.69 -8.99
N PHE A 156 -15.17 -4.74 -8.33
CA PHE A 156 -15.96 -5.94 -8.14
C PHE A 156 -17.19 -5.85 -9.03
N THR A 157 -17.37 -6.84 -9.90
CA THR A 157 -18.52 -6.93 -10.81
C THR A 157 -19.39 -8.11 -10.41
N ARG A 158 -20.72 -7.94 -10.45
CA ARG A 158 -21.67 -9.02 -10.20
C ARG A 158 -21.49 -10.16 -11.21
N ARG A 159 -21.72 -11.39 -10.74
CA ARG A 159 -21.72 -12.59 -11.58
C ARG A 159 -22.82 -12.50 -12.65
N GLY A 160 -22.43 -12.49 -13.92
CA GLY A 160 -23.35 -12.47 -15.07
C GLY A 160 -23.35 -11.14 -15.84
N GLU A 161 -22.80 -10.07 -15.26
CA GLU A 161 -22.62 -8.78 -15.93
C GLU A 161 -21.34 -8.74 -16.77
N GLU A 162 -21.32 -7.95 -17.83
CA GLU A 162 -20.10 -7.74 -18.61
C GLU A 162 -19.08 -6.93 -17.82
N LYS A 163 -17.87 -7.47 -17.69
CA LYS A 163 -16.77 -6.76 -17.02
C LYS A 163 -16.35 -5.55 -17.86
N SER A 164 -16.19 -4.40 -17.19
CA SER A 164 -15.62 -3.21 -17.81
C SER A 164 -14.20 -3.46 -18.32
N GLU A 165 -13.75 -2.68 -19.31
CA GLU A 165 -12.37 -2.77 -19.83
C GLU A 165 -11.34 -2.65 -18.71
N ARG A 166 -11.59 -1.75 -17.75
CA ARG A 166 -10.73 -1.55 -16.59
C ARG A 166 -10.69 -2.77 -15.66
N ALA A 167 -11.83 -3.42 -15.40
CA ALA A 167 -11.87 -4.62 -14.57
C ALA A 167 -11.07 -5.77 -15.20
N LYS A 168 -11.22 -5.98 -16.51
CA LYS A 168 -10.44 -6.97 -17.26
C LYS A 168 -8.94 -6.69 -17.22
N ALA A 169 -8.56 -5.43 -17.39
CA ALA A 169 -7.15 -5.01 -17.35
C ALA A 169 -6.53 -5.24 -15.96
N ILE A 170 -7.26 -4.94 -14.88
CA ILE A 170 -6.78 -5.16 -13.51
C ILE A 170 -6.60 -6.66 -13.23
N GLU A 171 -7.57 -7.49 -13.62
CA GLU A 171 -7.48 -8.95 -13.46
C GLU A 171 -6.29 -9.53 -14.24
N GLU A 172 -6.08 -9.09 -15.48
CA GLU A 172 -4.95 -9.54 -16.29
C GLU A 172 -3.61 -9.11 -15.69
N GLU A 173 -3.49 -7.87 -15.22
CA GLU A 173 -2.28 -7.36 -14.56
C GLU A 173 -1.98 -8.13 -13.26
N GLU A 174 -3.01 -8.43 -12.46
CA GLU A 174 -2.87 -9.21 -11.22
C GLU A 174 -2.45 -10.65 -11.50
N ILE A 175 -3.04 -11.28 -12.52
CA ILE A 175 -2.63 -12.62 -12.97
C ILE A 175 -1.19 -12.60 -13.48
N GLN A 176 -0.77 -11.59 -14.25
CA GLN A 176 0.61 -11.45 -14.71
C GLN A 176 1.60 -11.31 -13.55
N LYS A 177 1.27 -10.52 -12.53
CA LYS A 177 2.08 -10.41 -11.30
C LYS A 177 2.21 -11.75 -10.59
N LEU A 178 1.10 -12.47 -10.42
CA LEU A 178 1.12 -13.81 -9.81
C LEU A 178 1.97 -14.81 -10.61
N TYR A 179 1.96 -14.72 -11.95
CA TYR A 179 2.81 -15.56 -12.80
C TYR A 179 4.29 -15.20 -12.62
N ALA A 180 4.63 -13.91 -12.58
CA ALA A 180 6.00 -13.46 -12.35
C ALA A 180 6.53 -13.91 -10.98
N ASP A 181 5.72 -13.77 -9.92
CA ASP A 181 6.05 -14.21 -8.57
C ASP A 181 6.27 -15.73 -8.50
N LYS A 182 5.39 -16.51 -9.14
CA LYS A 182 5.52 -17.97 -9.25
C LYS A 182 6.84 -18.35 -9.93
N GLU A 183 7.17 -17.70 -11.05
CA GLU A 183 8.36 -18.05 -11.83
C GLU A 183 9.64 -17.67 -11.11
N GLU A 184 9.65 -16.56 -10.37
CA GLU A 184 10.79 -16.18 -9.53
C GLU A 184 10.95 -17.13 -8.33
N GLU A 185 9.86 -17.49 -7.65
CA GLU A 185 9.90 -18.48 -6.57
C GLU A 185 10.41 -19.84 -7.09
N ARG A 186 9.92 -20.29 -8.25
CA ARG A 186 10.41 -21.48 -8.94
C ARG A 186 11.91 -21.39 -9.23
N ARG A 187 12.37 -20.27 -9.77
CA ARG A 187 13.79 -20.05 -10.10
C ARG A 187 14.68 -20.08 -8.85
N ILE A 188 14.24 -19.49 -7.74
CA ILE A 188 14.95 -19.51 -6.46
C ILE A 188 15.03 -20.94 -5.92
N LEU A 189 13.93 -21.70 -5.97
CA LEU A 189 13.90 -23.10 -5.57
C LEU A 189 14.83 -23.96 -6.43
N GLU A 190 14.77 -23.82 -7.75
CA GLU A 190 15.65 -24.52 -8.69
C GLU A 190 17.12 -24.23 -8.42
N ARG A 191 17.47 -22.97 -8.19
CA ARG A 191 18.84 -22.58 -7.83
C ARG A 191 19.29 -23.23 -6.52
N ASN A 192 18.48 -23.16 -5.47
CA ASN A 192 18.83 -23.71 -4.16
C ASN A 192 19.00 -25.24 -4.19
N VAL A 193 18.13 -25.95 -4.91
CA VAL A 193 18.22 -27.40 -5.07
C VAL A 193 19.45 -27.76 -5.90
N ARG A 194 19.70 -27.04 -7.00
CA ARG A 194 20.89 -27.23 -7.82
C ARG A 194 22.17 -27.05 -7.00
N GLU A 195 22.29 -25.99 -6.22
CA GLU A 195 23.46 -25.73 -5.37
C GLU A 195 23.70 -26.88 -4.38
N ARG A 196 22.63 -27.38 -3.74
CA ARG A 196 22.72 -28.54 -2.83
C ARG A 196 23.15 -29.83 -3.54
N ILE A 197 22.60 -30.10 -4.73
CA ILE A 197 22.98 -31.27 -5.53
C ILE A 197 24.45 -31.17 -5.97
N VAL A 198 24.89 -30.00 -6.43
CA VAL A 198 26.29 -29.77 -6.83
C VAL A 198 27.23 -30.02 -5.65
N GLN A 199 26.94 -29.48 -4.46
CA GLN A 199 27.72 -29.74 -3.24
C GLN A 199 27.77 -31.22 -2.86
N LEU A 200 26.69 -31.97 -3.10
CA LEU A 200 26.63 -33.40 -2.79
C LEU A 200 27.39 -34.26 -3.82
N LEU A 201 27.45 -33.83 -5.08
CA LEU A 201 28.11 -34.55 -6.18
C LEU A 201 29.62 -34.22 -6.29
N GLU A 202 30.04 -33.04 -5.84
CA GLU A 202 31.44 -32.61 -5.89
C GLU A 202 32.36 -33.57 -5.11
N GLY A 203 33.44 -34.01 -5.75
CA GLY A 203 34.45 -34.89 -5.13
C GLY A 203 34.09 -36.37 -5.07
N LYS A 204 32.92 -36.80 -5.58
CA LYS A 204 32.52 -38.22 -5.62
C LYS A 204 32.82 -38.89 -6.97
N PRO A 205 33.06 -40.22 -6.99
CA PRO A 205 33.30 -40.95 -8.23
C PRO A 205 32.01 -41.11 -9.05
N ALA A 206 32.05 -40.71 -10.32
CA ALA A 206 30.92 -40.80 -11.23
C ALA A 206 30.60 -42.27 -11.61
N ALA A 207 29.33 -42.68 -11.53
CA ALA A 207 28.84 -43.93 -12.11
C ALA A 207 28.24 -43.69 -13.49
N ARG A 208 27.39 -42.66 -13.63
CA ARG A 208 26.79 -42.23 -14.90
C ARG A 208 26.80 -40.71 -14.95
N PHE A 209 27.53 -40.15 -15.91
CA PHE A 209 27.66 -38.70 -16.07
C PHE A 209 27.80 -38.35 -17.56
N PRO A 210 27.07 -37.34 -18.09
CA PRO A 210 27.25 -36.89 -19.46
C PRO A 210 28.65 -36.28 -19.66
N GLY A 211 29.57 -37.02 -20.28
CA GLY A 211 30.90 -36.53 -20.65
C GLY A 211 32.07 -36.94 -19.73
N LEU A 212 31.85 -37.72 -18.66
CA LEU A 212 32.90 -38.29 -17.80
C LEU A 212 32.89 -39.83 -17.86
N LYS A 213 34.06 -40.45 -17.70
CA LYS A 213 34.16 -41.92 -17.66
C LYS A 213 33.77 -42.46 -16.28
N LYS A 214 33.34 -43.72 -16.25
CA LYS A 214 32.96 -44.43 -15.01
C LYS A 214 34.16 -44.46 -14.04
N GLY A 215 34.01 -43.87 -12.85
CA GLY A 215 35.03 -43.80 -11.80
C GLY A 215 35.85 -42.51 -11.75
N GLU A 216 35.62 -41.56 -12.65
CA GLU A 216 36.28 -40.26 -12.66
C GLU A 216 35.64 -39.33 -11.62
N THR A 217 36.44 -38.50 -10.95
CA THR A 217 35.95 -37.57 -9.92
C THR A 217 35.19 -36.42 -10.54
N ILE A 218 33.99 -36.14 -10.03
CA ILE A 218 33.17 -35.04 -10.50
C ILE A 218 33.77 -33.71 -10.00
N THR A 219 34.19 -32.85 -10.92
CA THR A 219 34.71 -31.51 -10.66
C THR A 219 33.61 -30.44 -10.81
N ALA A 220 33.72 -29.33 -10.08
CA ALA A 220 32.78 -28.21 -10.15
C ALA A 220 32.62 -27.64 -11.58
N GLU A 221 33.68 -27.68 -12.39
CA GLU A 221 33.69 -27.21 -13.78
C GLU A 221 32.81 -28.08 -14.70
N ALA A 222 32.74 -29.39 -14.45
CA ALA A 222 31.91 -30.30 -15.22
C ALA A 222 30.41 -30.17 -14.89
N LEU A 223 30.08 -29.65 -13.69
CA LEU A 223 28.71 -29.45 -13.21
C LEU A 223 28.12 -28.07 -13.56
N ALA A 224 28.97 -27.08 -13.87
CA ALA A 224 28.56 -25.72 -14.19
C ALA A 224 27.63 -25.55 -15.41
N PRO A 225 27.77 -26.32 -16.52
CA PRO A 225 26.91 -26.17 -17.69
C PRO A 225 25.62 -27.02 -17.63
N LEU A 226 25.49 -27.94 -16.68
CA LEU A 226 24.37 -28.89 -16.65
C LEU A 226 23.11 -28.26 -16.04
N THR A 227 21.95 -28.52 -16.68
CA THR A 227 20.64 -28.12 -16.16
C THR A 227 20.15 -29.10 -15.10
N LEU A 228 19.15 -28.73 -14.30
CA LEU A 228 18.55 -29.61 -13.28
C LEU A 228 18.08 -30.95 -13.87
N LYS A 229 17.51 -30.93 -15.08
CA LYS A 229 17.09 -32.12 -15.85
C LYS A 229 18.26 -33.01 -16.29
N ASP A 230 19.46 -32.44 -16.40
CA ASP A 230 20.67 -33.21 -16.71
C ASP A 230 21.29 -33.79 -15.44
N LEU A 231 21.16 -33.09 -14.30
CA LEU A 231 21.60 -33.55 -12.98
C LEU A 231 20.77 -34.74 -12.47
N GLU A 232 19.48 -34.82 -12.81
CA GLU A 232 18.64 -36.01 -12.55
C GLU A 232 19.19 -37.30 -13.19
N LYS A 233 19.91 -37.18 -14.30
CA LYS A 233 20.49 -38.32 -15.04
C LYS A 233 21.88 -38.71 -14.54
N VAL A 234 22.44 -37.93 -13.61
CA VAL A 234 23.75 -38.17 -13.03
C VAL A 234 23.61 -39.13 -11.84
N SER A 235 24.44 -40.16 -11.81
CA SER A 235 24.56 -41.05 -10.64
C SER A 235 26.02 -41.23 -10.22
N THR A 236 26.22 -41.33 -8.92
CA THR A 236 27.53 -41.62 -8.30
C THR A 236 27.65 -43.10 -7.95
N GLN A 237 28.86 -43.58 -7.66
CA GLN A 237 29.05 -44.96 -7.18
C GLN A 237 28.61 -45.15 -5.72
N ASP A 238 28.36 -44.06 -5.00
CA ASP A 238 27.92 -44.09 -3.62
C ASP A 238 26.39 -44.12 -3.53
N GLU A 239 25.84 -45.23 -3.04
CA GLU A 239 24.39 -45.42 -2.87
C GLU A 239 23.78 -44.40 -1.90
N GLU A 240 24.51 -43.99 -0.85
CA GLU A 240 23.99 -43.03 0.13
C GLU A 240 23.79 -41.64 -0.49
N THR A 241 24.72 -41.24 -1.36
CA THR A 241 24.61 -39.98 -2.09
C THR A 241 23.47 -39.99 -3.09
N ASN A 242 23.30 -41.09 -3.82
CA ASN A 242 22.20 -41.23 -4.78
C ASN A 242 20.84 -41.21 -4.06
N ALA A 243 20.73 -41.83 -2.88
CA ALA A 243 19.52 -41.77 -2.06
C ALA A 243 19.21 -40.33 -1.63
N ARG A 244 20.19 -39.58 -1.13
CA ARG A 244 20.02 -38.17 -0.74
C ARG A 244 19.66 -37.26 -1.91
N VAL A 245 20.22 -37.49 -3.10
CA VAL A 245 19.86 -36.75 -4.32
C VAL A 245 18.41 -37.07 -4.72
N GLY A 246 18.01 -38.35 -4.66
CA GLY A 246 16.62 -38.76 -4.89
C GLY A 246 15.63 -38.10 -3.93
N GLU A 247 15.94 -38.10 -2.63
CA GLU A 247 15.11 -37.42 -1.61
C GLU A 247 14.98 -35.91 -1.87
N LEU A 248 16.05 -35.25 -2.30
CA LEU A 248 16.02 -33.82 -2.64
C LEU A 248 15.20 -33.54 -3.88
N LEU A 249 15.27 -34.39 -4.90
CA LEU A 249 14.45 -34.28 -6.12
C LEU A 249 12.97 -34.53 -5.80
N ASP A 250 12.64 -35.57 -5.03
CA ASP A 250 11.28 -35.84 -4.56
C ASP A 250 10.71 -34.69 -3.73
N ALA A 251 11.53 -34.08 -2.85
CA ALA A 251 11.13 -32.92 -2.07
C ALA A 251 10.92 -31.67 -2.95
N PHE A 252 11.74 -31.49 -3.99
CA PHE A 252 11.60 -30.42 -4.97
C PHE A 252 10.31 -30.58 -5.80
N GLU A 253 10.02 -31.76 -6.33
CA GLU A 253 8.79 -32.05 -7.06
C GLU A 253 7.54 -31.81 -6.21
N LYS A 254 7.54 -32.26 -4.95
CA LYS A 254 6.45 -31.97 -4.00
C LYS A 254 6.26 -30.47 -3.75
N THR A 255 7.36 -29.73 -3.66
CA THR A 255 7.33 -28.27 -3.44
C THR A 255 6.81 -27.55 -4.67
N LEU A 256 7.23 -27.96 -5.88
CA LEU A 256 6.70 -27.43 -7.14
C LEU A 256 5.20 -27.69 -7.28
N ALA A 257 4.75 -28.92 -7.01
CA ALA A 257 3.32 -29.24 -7.06
C ALA A 257 2.50 -28.39 -6.08
N LEU A 258 3.03 -28.13 -4.87
CA LEU A 258 2.40 -27.24 -3.91
C LEU A 258 2.37 -25.78 -4.39
N LEU A 259 3.45 -25.31 -5.02
CA LEU A 259 3.56 -23.97 -5.60
C LEU A 259 2.55 -23.78 -6.75
N GLU A 260 2.44 -24.77 -7.64
CA GLU A 260 1.46 -24.78 -8.73
C GLU A 260 0.04 -24.75 -8.21
N LYS A 261 -0.29 -25.61 -7.23
CA LYS A 261 -1.60 -25.62 -6.59
C LYS A 261 -1.94 -24.27 -5.95
N ARG A 262 -1.01 -23.66 -5.22
CA ARG A 262 -1.20 -22.33 -4.62
C ARG A 262 -1.43 -21.26 -5.66
N PHE A 263 -0.70 -21.32 -6.78
CA PHE A 263 -0.88 -20.41 -7.90
C PHE A 263 -2.26 -20.57 -8.53
N GLU A 264 -2.70 -21.81 -8.81
CA GLU A 264 -4.02 -22.10 -9.36
C GLU A 264 -5.14 -21.60 -8.44
N GLU A 265 -5.02 -21.86 -7.12
CA GLU A 265 -5.99 -21.37 -6.13
C GLU A 265 -6.07 -19.83 -6.10
N LYS A 266 -4.93 -19.14 -6.18
CA LYS A 266 -4.89 -17.66 -6.23
C LYS A 266 -5.44 -17.13 -7.55
N ALA A 267 -5.04 -17.70 -8.68
CA ALA A 267 -5.50 -17.31 -10.00
C ALA A 267 -7.00 -17.55 -10.17
N GLN A 268 -7.53 -18.63 -9.60
CA GLN A 268 -8.96 -18.89 -9.55
C GLN A 268 -9.71 -17.83 -8.74
N LYS A 269 -9.21 -17.46 -7.55
CA LYS A 269 -9.80 -16.42 -6.72
C LYS A 269 -9.84 -15.05 -7.40
N VAL A 270 -8.82 -14.69 -8.18
CA VAL A 270 -8.81 -13.43 -8.95
C VAL A 270 -9.85 -13.45 -10.07
N ARG A 271 -10.05 -14.62 -10.71
CA ARG A 271 -11.04 -14.77 -11.80
C ARG A 271 -12.47 -14.91 -11.29
N GLU A 272 -12.65 -15.42 -10.08
CA GLU A 272 -13.95 -15.67 -9.47
C GLU A 272 -14.66 -14.36 -9.18
N SER A 273 -15.82 -14.17 -9.81
CA SER A 273 -16.70 -13.04 -9.51
C SER A 273 -17.21 -13.14 -8.08
N VAL A 274 -17.12 -12.03 -7.34
CA VAL A 274 -17.65 -11.92 -5.98
C VAL A 274 -19.18 -11.93 -6.02
N GLU A 275 -19.79 -12.63 -5.08
CA GLU A 275 -21.24 -12.54 -4.86
C GLU A 275 -21.56 -11.21 -4.18
N LEU A 276 -22.13 -10.28 -4.95
CA LEU A 276 -22.58 -8.98 -4.47
C LEU A 276 -24.05 -9.05 -4.04
N GLU A 277 -24.50 -8.05 -3.27
CA GLU A 277 -25.91 -7.94 -2.90
C GLU A 277 -26.82 -7.92 -4.15
N PRO A 278 -28.07 -8.42 -4.07
CA PRO A 278 -28.93 -8.62 -5.23
C PRO A 278 -29.19 -7.36 -6.09
N ASP A 279 -29.13 -6.19 -5.47
CA ASP A 279 -29.38 -4.90 -6.12
C ASP A 279 -28.07 -4.19 -6.54
N VAL A 280 -26.91 -4.79 -6.30
CA VAL A 280 -25.59 -4.20 -6.57
C VAL A 280 -25.01 -4.81 -7.83
N LEU A 281 -24.79 -3.96 -8.84
CA LEU A 281 -24.21 -4.35 -10.13
C LEU A 281 -22.68 -4.36 -10.07
N GLN A 282 -22.12 -3.30 -9.48
CA GLN A 282 -20.68 -3.10 -9.42
C GLN A 282 -20.29 -2.32 -8.16
N VAL A 283 -19.15 -2.69 -7.57
CA VAL A 283 -18.52 -1.95 -6.48
C VAL A 283 -17.11 -1.57 -6.90
N VAL A 284 -16.77 -0.29 -6.80
CA VAL A 284 -15.42 0.22 -7.03
C VAL A 284 -14.88 0.76 -5.72
N LYS A 285 -13.75 0.19 -5.29
CA LYS A 285 -12.99 0.65 -4.13
C LYS A 285 -11.75 1.37 -4.59
N VAL A 286 -11.54 2.57 -4.08
CA VAL A 286 -10.38 3.42 -4.36
C VAL A 286 -9.63 3.65 -3.06
N TYR A 287 -8.36 3.27 -3.02
CA TYR A 287 -7.49 3.47 -1.88
C TYR A 287 -6.68 4.75 -2.09
N LEU A 288 -6.86 5.71 -1.19
CA LEU A 288 -6.19 7.00 -1.20
C LEU A 288 -5.13 7.03 -0.10
N ALA A 289 -3.86 7.18 -0.47
CA ALA A 289 -2.80 7.47 0.49
C ALA A 289 -2.74 8.97 0.76
N VAL A 290 -3.09 9.36 1.97
CA VAL A 290 -3.07 10.73 2.48
C VAL A 290 -1.86 10.89 3.38
N LYS A 291 -0.99 11.86 3.08
CA LYS A 291 0.07 12.26 4.01
C LYS A 291 -0.49 13.35 4.92
N ARG A 292 -0.53 13.08 6.23
CA ARG A 292 -0.92 14.09 7.23
C ARG A 292 0.33 14.61 7.89
N LYS A 293 0.57 15.91 7.69
CA LYS A 293 1.64 16.64 8.37
C LYS A 293 1.15 17.12 9.72
N LEU A 294 2.10 17.30 10.63
CA LEU A 294 1.85 17.85 11.95
C LEU A 294 1.32 19.29 11.84
N GLN A 295 0.21 19.59 12.51
CA GLN A 295 -0.45 20.89 12.47
C GLN A 295 -0.96 21.34 13.84
N PRO A 296 -1.18 22.66 14.05
CA PRO A 296 -1.85 23.15 15.25
C PRO A 296 -3.21 22.48 15.46
N GLY A 297 -3.50 22.09 16.70
CA GLY A 297 -4.67 21.29 17.06
C GLY A 297 -4.40 19.79 17.15
N ASP A 298 -3.31 19.29 16.56
CA ASP A 298 -2.90 17.90 16.74
C ASP A 298 -2.44 17.65 18.18
N LYS A 299 -2.66 16.41 18.64
CA LYS A 299 -2.35 16.00 20.00
C LYS A 299 -1.07 15.17 20.04
N MET A 300 -0.15 15.56 20.91
CA MET A 300 1.08 14.82 21.18
C MET A 300 1.12 14.34 22.63
N ALA A 301 1.88 13.29 22.89
CA ALA A 301 2.11 12.81 24.24
C ALA A 301 3.49 12.17 24.39
N GLY A 302 4.10 12.33 25.56
CA GLY A 302 5.28 11.58 25.98
C GLY A 302 4.90 10.32 26.77
N ARG A 303 5.91 9.49 27.05
CA ARG A 303 5.76 8.19 27.74
C ARG A 303 5.32 8.32 29.20
N HIS A 304 5.52 9.50 29.80
CA HIS A 304 5.20 9.78 31.20
C HIS A 304 3.83 10.43 31.41
N GLY A 305 2.91 10.25 30.46
CA GLY A 305 1.54 10.77 30.54
C GLY A 305 1.42 12.29 30.39
N ASN A 306 2.52 12.98 30.04
CA ASN A 306 2.48 14.36 29.56
C ASN A 306 1.81 14.37 28.19
N LYS A 307 0.60 14.92 28.13
CA LYS A 307 -0.17 15.10 26.89
C LYS A 307 -0.30 16.59 26.63
N GLY A 308 -0.37 16.95 25.36
CA GLY A 308 -0.58 18.32 24.97
C GLY A 308 -1.12 18.46 23.56
N VAL A 309 -1.63 19.65 23.27
CA VAL A 309 -2.12 20.01 21.94
C VAL A 309 -1.18 21.04 21.37
N ILE A 310 -0.83 20.89 20.10
CA ILE A 310 0.05 21.84 19.41
C ILE A 310 -0.71 23.16 19.26
N SER A 311 -0.17 24.23 19.82
CA SER A 311 -0.79 25.55 19.73
C SER A 311 -0.29 26.34 18.52
N ILE A 312 0.99 26.20 18.19
CA ILE A 312 1.66 26.97 17.14
C ILE A 312 2.89 26.24 16.61
N VAL A 313 3.16 26.45 15.33
CA VAL A 313 4.43 26.13 14.67
C VAL A 313 5.24 27.42 14.58
N VAL A 314 6.44 27.42 15.15
CA VAL A 314 7.32 28.61 15.24
C VAL A 314 8.49 28.45 14.26
N PRO A 315 8.85 29.50 13.49
CA PRO A 315 10.03 29.48 12.63
C PRO A 315 11.30 29.13 13.40
N GLU A 316 12.26 28.48 12.75
CA GLU A 316 13.50 28.00 13.37
C GLU A 316 14.31 29.12 14.02
N GLU A 317 14.34 30.29 13.40
CA GLU A 317 15.06 31.49 13.87
C GLU A 317 14.47 32.10 15.15
N ASP A 318 13.19 31.84 15.42
CA ASP A 318 12.48 32.33 16.59
C ASP A 318 12.56 31.35 17.77
N MET A 319 13.00 30.11 17.53
CA MET A 319 13.11 29.09 18.59
C MET A 319 14.28 29.38 19.54
N PRO A 320 14.18 29.02 20.83
CA PRO A 320 15.33 28.95 21.71
C PRO A 320 16.42 28.07 21.11
N TYR A 321 17.69 28.44 21.32
CA TYR A 321 18.83 27.71 20.77
C TYR A 321 19.88 27.42 21.84
N LEU A 322 20.65 26.36 21.61
CA LEU A 322 21.78 25.96 22.43
C LEU A 322 23.00 26.87 22.16
N ALA A 323 24.03 26.80 23.00
CA ALA A 323 25.22 27.65 22.87
C ALA A 323 25.97 27.48 21.53
N ASP A 324 25.79 26.36 20.84
CA ASP A 324 26.35 26.07 19.51
C ASP A 324 25.48 26.60 18.35
N GLY A 325 24.32 27.19 18.66
CA GLY A 325 23.36 27.72 17.68
C GLY A 325 22.28 26.72 17.26
N THR A 326 22.27 25.50 17.79
CA THR A 326 21.25 24.49 17.45
C THR A 326 19.88 24.89 18.04
N PRO A 327 18.82 25.08 17.23
CA PRO A 327 17.49 25.39 17.74
C PRO A 327 16.83 24.18 18.39
N VAL A 328 16.04 24.44 19.42
CA VAL A 328 15.20 23.44 20.11
C VAL A 328 14.02 23.06 19.22
N ASP A 329 13.61 21.78 19.25
CA ASP A 329 12.51 21.27 18.43
C ASP A 329 11.13 21.49 19.07
N ILE A 330 11.04 21.33 20.40
CA ILE A 330 9.78 21.48 21.15
C ILE A 330 9.99 22.27 22.44
N VAL A 331 9.08 23.19 22.77
CA VAL A 331 9.05 23.88 24.07
C VAL A 331 7.84 23.43 24.89
N LEU A 332 8.11 22.87 26.07
CA LEU A 332 7.12 22.38 27.02
C LEU A 332 7.01 23.30 28.24
N ASN A 333 5.82 23.34 28.82
CA ASN A 333 5.56 24.11 30.03
C ASN A 333 6.17 23.42 31.27
N PRO A 334 7.10 24.07 32.00
CA PRO A 334 7.68 23.48 33.20
C PRO A 334 6.65 23.31 34.33
N LEU A 335 5.60 24.11 34.37
CA LEU A 335 4.59 24.09 35.43
C LEU A 335 3.74 22.81 35.41
N GLY A 336 3.64 22.14 34.26
CA GLY A 336 2.91 20.88 34.12
C GLY A 336 3.56 19.70 34.85
N VAL A 337 4.87 19.78 35.13
CA VAL A 337 5.63 18.67 35.72
C VAL A 337 5.39 18.52 37.23
N PRO A 338 5.54 19.57 38.07
CA PRO A 338 5.30 19.45 39.51
C PRO A 338 3.85 19.07 39.83
N SER A 339 2.89 19.66 39.10
CA SER A 339 1.46 19.43 39.37
C SER A 339 1.02 17.99 39.09
N ARG A 340 1.68 17.29 38.14
CA ARG A 340 1.33 15.90 37.77
C ARG A 340 2.25 14.87 38.41
N MET A 341 3.29 15.31 39.11
CA MET A 341 4.31 14.46 39.74
C MET A 341 4.95 13.46 38.76
N ASN A 342 5.04 13.79 37.47
CA ASN A 342 5.62 12.95 36.43
C ASN A 342 7.09 13.34 36.16
N ILE A 343 7.91 13.26 37.21
CA ILE A 343 9.34 13.64 37.21
C ILE A 343 10.14 12.77 36.23
N GLY A 344 9.67 11.56 35.90
CA GLY A 344 10.30 10.66 34.94
C GLY A 344 10.68 11.32 33.61
N GLN A 345 9.85 12.23 33.09
CA GLN A 345 10.15 12.94 31.85
C GLN A 345 11.39 13.84 31.96
N ILE A 346 11.65 14.40 33.15
CA ILE A 346 12.84 15.21 33.40
C ILE A 346 14.06 14.32 33.43
N PHE A 347 13.99 13.14 34.08
CA PHE A 347 15.09 12.18 34.05
C PHE A 347 15.37 11.66 32.63
N GLU A 348 14.32 11.41 31.84
CA GLU A 348 14.42 11.07 30.41
C GLU A 348 15.17 12.17 29.63
N THR A 349 14.81 13.44 29.83
CA THR A 349 15.48 14.58 29.17
C THR A 349 16.92 14.82 29.65
N HIS A 350 17.30 14.43 30.87
CA HIS A 350 18.69 14.54 31.31
C HIS A 350 19.56 13.40 30.79
N LEU A 351 18.97 12.23 30.55
CA LEU A 351 19.68 11.04 30.08
C LEU A 351 19.89 11.04 28.57
N GLY A 352 18.87 11.47 27.82
CA GLY A 352 18.95 11.67 26.37
C GLY A 352 19.70 12.95 26.03
#